data_AF-E9EVR6-F1
#
_entry.id   AF-E9EVR6-F1
#
_cell.length_a   1.000
_cell.length_b   1.000
_cell.length_c   1.000
_cell.angle_alpha   90.00
_cell.angle_beta   90.00
_cell.angle_gamma   90.00
#
_symmetry.space_group_name_H-M   'P 1'
#
loop_
_entity.id
_entity.type
_entity.pdbx_description
1 polymer ?
#
loop_
_entity_poly.entity_id
_entity_poly.type
_entity_poly.pdbx_seq_one_letter_code
_entity_poly.pdbx_strand_id
1 'polypeptide(L)'
;MVLTPANRLYMRRILRLRVTRVAVCLFLLFNFIDVLRIHHNLSHGDVQRRSKTPGPSRPHERIYIASMHFNNGAILKSHWNDAVIGLTETFGPKNVFVSIFESGSWDDSKEVLRELDRHLEIRGVPHRVEVSDVTHQDELDSADKGEGWIDTPRNKKELRRIPYLSRLRNKTIKDLLHLHKQGVEFDKVLFLNDVVFTVEDVLALMDTNGGEYAAACSLDFAKPPLYYDTFALRDIEGHGHVMQTWPYFKARTSRNALVSNLDAVPVTSCWNGIVVMPAEPFVSSTKLRFRGVPDSLANHHLEGSECCLIHADNPLSRTLGVYLNPRVRVGYNPEAYVATHPAGSWVSAWGIFIGLWKNRLKRWTSITFEGIVVRSRVRHWEKEKSGNREPGVFCLINEMQVLAHNGWAHV
;
A
#
# COMPACT_ATOMS: atom_id res chain seq x y z
N MET A 1 -30.26 -26.37 14.12
CA MET A 1 -31.47 -26.90 13.46
C MET A 1 -31.26 -28.40 13.23
N VAL A 2 -31.87 -29.25 14.05
CA VAL A 2 -31.70 -30.71 13.96
C VAL A 2 -32.64 -31.24 12.87
N LEU A 3 -32.08 -31.73 11.77
CA LEU A 3 -32.85 -32.32 10.66
C LEU A 3 -33.67 -33.52 11.16
N THR A 4 -34.98 -33.53 10.88
CA THR A 4 -35.89 -34.63 11.19
C THR A 4 -35.43 -35.95 10.55
N PRO A 5 -35.78 -37.12 11.12
CA PRO A 5 -35.37 -38.43 10.58
C PRO A 5 -35.74 -38.64 9.11
N ALA A 6 -36.91 -38.14 8.69
CA ALA A 6 -37.37 -38.15 7.30
C ALA A 6 -36.46 -37.33 6.38
N ASN A 7 -36.03 -36.14 6.81
CA ASN A 7 -35.11 -35.29 6.05
C ASN A 7 -33.72 -35.93 5.92
N ARG A 8 -33.26 -36.67 6.95
CA ARG A 8 -31.99 -37.43 6.88
C ARG A 8 -32.06 -38.58 5.85
N LEU A 9 -33.18 -39.31 5.79
CA LEU A 9 -33.38 -40.40 4.83
C LEU A 9 -33.54 -39.86 3.40
N TYR A 10 -34.26 -38.75 3.24
CA TYR A 10 -34.42 -38.06 1.95
C TYR A 10 -33.09 -37.54 1.40
N MET A 11 -32.28 -36.86 2.23
CA MET A 11 -30.91 -36.44 1.87
C MET A 11 -30.02 -37.63 1.50
N ARG A 12 -30.09 -38.74 2.25
CA ARG A 12 -29.35 -39.97 1.91
C ARG A 12 -29.79 -40.57 0.57
N ARG A 13 -31.07 -40.47 0.22
CA ARG A 13 -31.60 -40.94 -1.08
C ARG A 13 -31.11 -40.06 -2.22
N ILE A 14 -31.13 -38.73 -2.05
CA ILE A 14 -30.62 -37.76 -3.04
C ILE A 14 -29.11 -37.92 -3.26
N LEU A 15 -28.32 -38.07 -2.20
CA LEU A 15 -26.87 -38.29 -2.29
C LEU A 15 -26.49 -39.67 -2.89
N ARG A 16 -27.44 -40.60 -2.96
CA ARG A 16 -27.27 -41.91 -3.62
C ARG A 16 -27.65 -41.89 -5.11
N LEU A 17 -28.32 -40.84 -5.59
CA LEU A 17 -28.60 -40.70 -7.02
C LEU A 17 -27.29 -40.58 -7.79
N ARG A 18 -27.17 -41.32 -8.91
CA ARG A 18 -25.97 -41.29 -9.77
C ARG A 18 -25.65 -39.85 -10.21
N VAL A 19 -26.67 -39.07 -10.56
CA VAL A 19 -26.53 -37.66 -10.95
C VAL A 19 -25.90 -36.82 -9.84
N THR A 20 -26.38 -36.92 -8.60
CA THR A 20 -25.82 -36.18 -7.47
C THR A 20 -24.37 -36.58 -7.20
N ARG A 21 -24.04 -37.88 -7.27
CA ARG A 21 -22.66 -38.36 -7.11
C ARG A 21 -21.75 -37.81 -8.19
N VAL A 22 -22.17 -37.89 -9.45
CA VAL A 22 -21.41 -37.32 -10.59
C VAL A 22 -21.24 -35.82 -10.42
N ALA A 23 -22.29 -35.08 -10.04
CA ALA A 23 -22.21 -33.64 -9.81
C ALA A 23 -21.23 -33.27 -8.69
N VAL A 24 -21.25 -34.00 -7.56
CA VAL A 24 -20.29 -33.81 -6.46
C VAL A 24 -18.87 -34.15 -6.90
N CYS A 25 -18.66 -35.26 -7.61
CA CYS A 25 -17.36 -35.62 -8.15
C CYS A 25 -16.82 -34.55 -9.12
N LEU A 26 -17.63 -34.07 -10.06
CA LEU A 26 -17.25 -32.99 -10.98
C LEU A 26 -16.95 -31.69 -10.25
N PHE A 27 -17.72 -31.36 -9.22
CA PHE A 27 -17.48 -30.18 -8.39
C PHE A 27 -16.15 -30.29 -7.64
N LEU A 28 -15.86 -31.44 -7.01
CA LEU A 28 -14.58 -31.67 -6.33
C LEU A 28 -13.41 -31.63 -7.31
N LEU A 29 -13.56 -32.27 -8.48
CA LEU A 29 -12.56 -32.28 -9.55
C LEU A 29 -12.28 -30.87 -10.06
N PHE A 30 -13.32 -30.07 -10.31
CA PHE A 30 -13.19 -28.69 -10.74
C PHE A 30 -12.43 -27.85 -9.71
N ASN A 31 -12.80 -27.92 -8.42
CA ASN A 31 -12.10 -27.17 -7.38
C ASN A 31 -10.64 -27.64 -7.24
N PHE A 32 -10.39 -28.94 -7.35
CA PHE A 32 -9.05 -29.50 -7.30
C PHE A 32 -8.17 -28.97 -8.45
N ILE A 33 -8.66 -29.02 -9.68
CA ILE A 33 -7.96 -28.49 -10.87
C ILE A 33 -7.75 -26.97 -10.74
N ASP A 34 -8.76 -26.22 -10.30
CA ASP A 34 -8.67 -24.77 -10.14
C ASP A 34 -7.62 -24.37 -9.09
N VAL A 35 -7.60 -25.05 -7.94
CA VAL A 35 -6.57 -24.86 -6.89
C VAL A 35 -5.18 -25.20 -7.42
N LEU A 36 -5.01 -26.33 -8.12
CA LEU A 36 -3.73 -26.71 -8.70
C LEU A 36 -3.24 -25.70 -9.73
N ARG A 37 -4.12 -25.21 -10.62
CA ARG A 37 -3.80 -24.18 -11.61
C ARG A 37 -3.31 -22.91 -10.92
N ILE A 38 -4.04 -22.43 -9.90
CA ILE A 38 -3.67 -21.21 -9.18
C ILE A 38 -2.34 -21.41 -8.43
N HIS A 39 -2.18 -22.52 -7.73
CA HIS A 39 -0.96 -22.83 -6.99
C HIS A 39 0.26 -22.90 -7.91
N HIS A 40 0.11 -23.53 -9.07
CA HIS A 40 1.12 -23.57 -10.11
C HIS A 40 1.46 -22.16 -10.60
N ASN A 41 0.47 -21.32 -10.92
CA ASN A 41 0.70 -19.95 -11.38
C ASN A 41 1.39 -19.06 -10.34
N LEU A 42 1.06 -19.21 -9.06
CA LEU A 42 1.74 -18.51 -7.97
C LEU A 42 3.20 -18.95 -7.85
N SER A 43 3.45 -20.27 -7.86
CA SER A 43 4.81 -20.81 -7.77
C SER A 43 5.67 -20.47 -8.98
N HIS A 44 5.13 -20.56 -10.20
CA HIS A 44 5.86 -20.22 -11.43
C HIS A 44 6.18 -18.73 -11.52
N GLY A 45 5.28 -17.86 -11.06
CA GLY A 45 5.56 -16.41 -11.00
C GLY A 45 6.76 -16.09 -10.10
N ASP A 46 6.86 -16.76 -8.95
CA ASP A 46 8.00 -16.58 -8.02
C ASP A 46 9.32 -17.11 -8.61
N VAL A 47 9.29 -18.27 -9.30
CA VAL A 47 10.47 -18.82 -10.00
C VAL A 47 10.90 -17.90 -11.15
N GLN A 48 9.95 -17.45 -11.97
CA GLN A 48 10.24 -16.58 -13.11
C GLN A 48 10.87 -15.25 -12.64
N ARG A 49 10.38 -14.69 -11.54
CA ARG A 49 10.96 -13.50 -10.90
C ARG A 49 12.41 -13.73 -10.49
N ARG A 50 12.72 -14.83 -9.81
CA ARG A 50 14.10 -15.17 -9.39
C ARG A 50 15.03 -15.48 -10.57
N SER A 51 14.50 -16.00 -11.67
CA SER A 51 15.28 -16.38 -12.86
C SER A 51 15.57 -15.22 -13.81
N LYS A 52 14.80 -14.13 -13.73
CA LYS A 52 15.10 -12.93 -14.51
C LYS A 52 16.36 -12.31 -13.94
N THR A 53 17.47 -12.40 -14.69
CA THR A 53 18.64 -11.58 -14.42
C THR A 53 18.21 -10.11 -14.51
N PRO A 54 18.47 -9.28 -13.49
CA PRO A 54 18.22 -7.84 -13.58
C PRO A 54 19.19 -7.27 -14.61
N GLY A 55 18.79 -7.31 -15.88
CA GLY A 55 19.46 -6.60 -16.95
C GLY A 55 19.13 -5.12 -16.84
N PRO A 56 20.02 -4.20 -17.26
CA PRO A 56 19.72 -2.79 -17.29
C PRO A 56 18.73 -2.52 -18.42
N SER A 57 17.43 -2.71 -18.17
CA SER A 57 16.36 -2.33 -19.10
C SER A 57 16.14 -0.82 -19.14
N ARG A 58 16.90 -0.05 -18.32
CA ARG A 58 16.65 1.37 -18.03
C ARG A 58 17.94 2.22 -18.03
N PRO A 59 18.80 2.16 -19.06
CA PRO A 59 20.08 2.89 -19.06
C PRO A 59 19.94 4.43 -19.02
N HIS A 60 18.72 4.97 -19.12
CA HIS A 60 18.44 6.40 -19.18
C HIS A 60 17.33 6.89 -18.24
N GLU A 61 16.72 6.00 -17.46
CA GLU A 61 15.62 6.41 -16.58
C GLU A 61 16.17 7.02 -15.30
N ARG A 62 15.73 8.24 -14.98
CA ARG A 62 16.17 9.00 -13.81
C ARG A 62 15.15 8.87 -12.69
N ILE A 63 15.59 8.37 -11.54
CA ILE A 63 14.74 8.00 -10.41
C ILE A 63 14.97 8.92 -9.23
N TYR A 64 13.90 9.53 -8.74
CA TYR A 64 13.90 10.28 -7.49
C TYR A 64 13.41 9.35 -6.37
N ILE A 65 14.27 9.00 -5.43
CA ILE A 65 13.93 8.15 -4.28
C ILE A 65 13.51 9.06 -3.12
N ALA A 66 12.33 8.83 -2.56
CA ALA A 66 11.78 9.59 -1.44
C ALA A 66 11.43 8.65 -0.28
N SER A 67 11.95 8.91 0.91
CA SER A 67 11.67 8.08 2.09
C SER A 67 11.47 8.92 3.36
N MET A 68 10.65 8.40 4.28
CA MET A 68 10.49 8.97 5.61
C MET A 68 10.65 7.88 6.68
N HIS A 69 11.32 8.23 7.79
CA HIS A 69 11.62 7.28 8.87
C HIS A 69 11.31 7.85 10.25
N PHE A 70 10.87 6.97 11.15
CA PHE A 70 10.68 7.22 12.57
C PHE A 70 10.86 5.91 13.35
N ASN A 71 11.78 5.86 14.32
CA ASN A 71 12.10 4.70 15.15
C ASN A 71 12.35 3.41 14.36
N ASN A 72 13.23 3.48 13.37
CA ASN A 72 13.49 2.41 12.41
C ASN A 72 14.96 1.94 12.37
N GLY A 73 15.77 2.24 13.39
CA GLY A 73 17.22 2.03 13.37
C GLY A 73 17.62 0.58 13.05
N ALA A 74 16.89 -0.39 13.61
CA ALA A 74 17.14 -1.81 13.38
C ALA A 74 16.99 -2.23 11.90
N ILE A 75 15.92 -1.81 11.23
CA ILE A 75 15.67 -2.15 9.81
C ILE A 75 16.59 -1.37 8.90
N LEU A 76 16.88 -0.10 9.22
CA LEU A 76 17.84 0.73 8.51
C LEU A 76 19.22 0.06 8.43
N LYS A 77 19.75 -0.38 9.57
CA LYS A 77 21.06 -1.05 9.64
C LYS A 77 21.11 -2.41 8.94
N SER A 78 20.05 -3.20 9.09
CA SER A 78 20.09 -4.62 8.71
C SER A 78 19.69 -4.88 7.27
N HIS A 79 18.87 -4.01 6.66
CA HIS A 79 18.29 -4.25 5.34
C HIS A 79 18.17 -2.99 4.48
N TRP A 80 17.54 -1.92 5.00
CA TRP A 80 17.06 -0.83 4.16
C TRP A 80 18.19 0.02 3.56
N ASN A 81 19.22 0.37 4.34
CA ASN A 81 20.35 1.17 3.86
C ASN A 81 21.10 0.46 2.72
N ASP A 82 21.40 -0.83 2.91
CA ASP A 82 22.10 -1.65 1.90
C ASP A 82 21.26 -1.81 0.63
N ALA A 83 19.94 -1.97 0.77
CA ALA A 83 19.03 -2.04 -0.37
C ALA A 83 19.01 -0.72 -1.16
N VAL A 84 18.99 0.44 -0.50
CA VAL A 84 19.09 1.74 -1.16
C VAL A 84 20.43 1.92 -1.86
N ILE A 85 21.54 1.55 -1.22
CA ILE A 85 22.86 1.55 -1.86
C ILE A 85 22.83 0.68 -3.12
N GLY A 86 22.29 -0.54 -3.04
CA GLY A 86 22.15 -1.44 -4.19
C GLY A 86 21.31 -0.84 -5.32
N LEU A 87 20.25 -0.07 -5.02
CA LEU A 87 19.50 0.66 -6.04
C LEU A 87 20.36 1.73 -6.71
N THR A 88 21.12 2.51 -5.94
CA THR A 88 22.01 3.55 -6.51
C THR A 88 23.09 2.97 -7.41
N GLU A 89 23.62 1.80 -7.06
CA GLU A 89 24.60 1.09 -7.87
C GLU A 89 23.96 0.51 -9.14
N THR A 90 22.73 0.02 -9.05
CA THR A 90 21.97 -0.58 -10.16
C THR A 90 21.56 0.45 -11.22
N PHE A 91 21.01 1.60 -10.81
CA PHE A 91 20.59 2.66 -11.73
C PHE A 91 21.76 3.55 -12.16
N GLY A 92 22.84 3.57 -11.36
CA GLY A 92 23.98 4.44 -11.51
C GLY A 92 23.77 5.79 -10.80
N PRO A 93 24.82 6.33 -10.14
CA PRO A 93 24.71 7.51 -9.27
C PRO A 93 24.21 8.77 -9.98
N LYS A 94 24.42 8.89 -11.30
CA LYS A 94 23.97 10.04 -12.10
C LYS A 94 22.47 10.03 -12.41
N ASN A 95 21.85 8.86 -12.34
CA ASN A 95 20.44 8.63 -12.66
C ASN A 95 19.57 8.58 -11.41
N VAL A 96 20.12 8.79 -10.22
CA VAL A 96 19.37 8.70 -8.96
C VAL A 96 19.55 9.97 -8.15
N PHE A 97 18.49 10.39 -7.47
CA PHE A 97 18.59 11.31 -6.34
C PHE A 97 17.89 10.69 -5.13
N VAL A 98 18.49 10.78 -3.94
CA VAL A 98 17.93 10.20 -2.70
C VAL A 98 17.53 11.31 -1.73
N SER A 99 16.24 11.45 -1.43
CA SER A 99 15.70 12.38 -0.43
C SER A 99 15.11 11.59 0.75
N ILE A 100 15.69 11.78 1.93
CA ILE A 100 15.29 11.10 3.16
C ILE A 100 14.97 12.15 4.23
N PHE A 101 13.81 11.98 4.89
CA PHE A 101 13.43 12.77 6.04
C PHE A 101 13.19 11.88 7.27
N GLU A 102 13.94 12.11 8.33
CA GLU A 102 13.77 11.46 9.63
C GLU A 102 13.00 12.40 10.57
N SER A 103 11.91 11.91 11.18
CA SER A 103 10.94 12.73 11.91
C SER A 103 11.05 12.66 13.44
N GLY A 104 12.25 12.75 13.99
CA GLY A 104 12.46 12.90 15.44
C GLY A 104 12.41 11.59 16.22
N SER A 105 13.14 10.58 15.75
CA SER A 105 13.25 9.26 16.37
C SER A 105 13.87 9.32 17.76
N TRP A 106 13.44 8.38 18.60
CA TRP A 106 13.95 8.11 19.94
C TRP A 106 15.10 7.10 19.96
N ASP A 107 15.19 6.28 18.91
CA ASP A 107 16.27 5.30 18.73
C ASP A 107 17.44 5.89 17.92
N ASP A 108 18.36 5.02 17.49
CA ASP A 108 19.55 5.41 16.74
C ASP A 108 19.32 5.60 15.22
N SER A 109 18.07 5.77 14.77
CA SER A 109 17.76 6.03 13.36
C SER A 109 18.52 7.23 12.81
N LYS A 110 18.68 8.30 13.62
CA LYS A 110 19.38 9.51 13.21
C LYS A 110 20.85 9.23 12.88
N GLU A 111 21.52 8.49 13.75
CA GLU A 111 22.93 8.13 13.61
C GLU A 111 23.13 7.23 12.39
N VAL A 112 22.26 6.24 12.22
CA VAL A 112 22.30 5.30 11.09
C VAL A 112 22.07 5.99 9.75
N LEU A 113 21.16 6.97 9.70
CA LEU A 113 20.92 7.75 8.48
C LEU A 113 22.08 8.70 8.15
N ARG A 114 22.77 9.25 9.17
CA ARG A 114 24.02 10.01 8.96
C ARG A 114 25.14 9.13 8.41
N GLU A 115 25.18 7.85 8.77
CA GLU A 115 26.13 6.90 8.16
C GLU A 115 25.80 6.65 6.68
N LEU A 116 24.51 6.45 6.36
CA LEU A 116 24.05 6.32 4.98
C LEU A 116 24.38 7.57 4.14
N ASP A 117 24.18 8.77 4.68
CA ASP A 117 24.54 10.05 4.06
C ASP A 117 26.01 10.05 3.62
N ARG A 118 26.94 9.67 4.51
CA ARG A 118 28.37 9.53 4.16
C ARG A 118 28.61 8.47 3.09
N HIS A 119 27.91 7.35 3.14
CA HIS A 119 28.05 6.27 2.14
C HIS A 119 27.55 6.68 0.76
N LEU A 120 26.51 7.51 0.67
CA LEU A 120 26.00 8.09 -0.58
C LEU A 120 26.97 9.14 -1.12
N GLU A 121 27.53 10.00 -0.26
CA GLU A 121 28.53 11.01 -0.62
C GLU A 121 29.79 10.38 -1.21
N ILE A 122 30.36 9.35 -0.55
CA ILE A 122 31.54 8.63 -1.04
C ILE A 122 31.30 7.99 -2.42
N ARG A 123 30.05 7.60 -2.71
CA ARG A 123 29.63 7.02 -3.99
C ARG A 123 29.28 8.08 -5.04
N GLY A 124 29.32 9.37 -4.70
CA GLY A 124 28.95 10.46 -5.59
C GLY A 124 27.48 10.44 -6.00
N VAL A 125 26.60 9.86 -5.17
CA VAL A 125 25.15 9.86 -5.40
C VAL A 125 24.58 11.19 -4.92
N PRO A 126 23.90 11.99 -5.75
CA PRO A 126 23.19 13.19 -5.29
C PRO A 126 22.12 12.83 -4.26
N HIS A 127 22.14 13.46 -3.09
CA HIS A 127 21.20 13.13 -2.02
C HIS A 127 20.95 14.31 -1.06
N ARG A 128 19.91 14.14 -0.24
CA ARG A 128 19.55 14.99 0.89
C ARG A 128 19.04 14.09 2.01
N VAL A 129 19.81 13.96 3.09
CA VAL A 129 19.36 13.32 4.33
C VAL A 129 19.11 14.41 5.38
N GLU A 130 17.84 14.61 5.74
CA GLU A 130 17.44 15.57 6.77
C GLU A 130 16.94 14.82 8.01
N VAL A 131 17.54 15.12 9.17
CA VAL A 131 17.16 14.58 10.47
C VAL A 131 16.56 15.68 11.35
N SER A 132 15.43 15.39 11.98
CA SER A 132 14.69 16.39 12.78
C SER A 132 14.98 16.24 14.27
N ASP A 133 15.25 17.35 14.95
CA ASP A 133 15.31 17.38 16.42
C ASP A 133 13.94 17.56 17.07
N VAL A 134 12.92 17.94 16.29
CA VAL A 134 11.52 17.98 16.74
C VAL A 134 10.98 16.56 16.83
N THR A 135 10.67 16.13 18.05
CA THR A 135 10.10 14.82 18.36
C THR A 135 8.58 14.82 18.20
N HIS A 136 7.97 13.64 18.22
CA HIS A 136 6.52 13.54 18.31
C HIS A 136 5.96 14.22 19.58
N GLN A 137 6.70 14.21 20.68
CA GLN A 137 6.25 14.88 21.91
C GLN A 137 6.21 16.40 21.72
N ASP A 138 7.22 16.98 21.06
CA ASP A 138 7.26 18.41 20.75
C ASP A 138 6.11 18.84 19.83
N GLU A 139 5.74 18.00 18.85
CA GLU A 139 4.57 18.23 17.98
C GLU A 139 3.26 18.22 18.77
N LEU A 140 3.13 17.33 19.77
CA LEU A 140 1.96 17.25 20.64
C LEU A 140 1.89 18.41 21.66
N ASP A 141 3.04 18.94 22.05
CA ASP A 141 3.17 20.05 23.00
C ASP A 141 3.13 21.43 22.31
N SER A 142 2.94 21.47 20.99
CA SER A 142 2.78 22.71 20.23
C SER A 142 1.70 23.61 20.86
N ALA A 143 2.08 24.87 21.11
CA ALA A 143 1.17 25.91 21.58
C ALA A 143 0.16 26.31 20.49
N ASP A 144 0.55 26.23 19.22
CA ASP A 144 -0.34 26.46 18.09
C ASP A 144 -1.08 25.16 17.74
N LYS A 145 -2.36 25.12 18.13
CA LYS A 145 -3.30 24.04 17.85
C LYS A 145 -4.27 24.44 16.73
N GLY A 146 -3.74 24.97 15.64
CA GLY A 146 -4.47 25.40 14.44
C GLY A 146 -4.85 24.25 13.50
N GLU A 147 -4.52 24.39 12.21
CA GLU A 147 -4.84 23.42 11.16
C GLU A 147 -4.30 22.02 11.48
N GLY A 148 -5.12 21.00 11.24
CA GLY A 148 -4.80 19.60 11.51
C GLY A 148 -5.03 19.18 12.96
N TRP A 149 -5.50 20.06 13.84
CA TRP A 149 -5.93 19.71 15.19
C TRP A 149 -7.45 19.55 15.27
N ILE A 150 -7.93 18.56 16.01
CA ILE A 150 -9.36 18.26 16.14
C ILE A 150 -9.76 18.01 17.59
N ASP A 151 -10.99 18.40 17.93
CA ASP A 151 -11.60 18.03 19.20
C ASP A 151 -12.07 16.58 19.14
N THR A 152 -11.59 15.77 20.08
CA THR A 152 -11.92 14.34 20.12
C THR A 152 -13.00 14.05 21.17
N PRO A 153 -13.69 12.90 21.07
CA PRO A 153 -14.60 12.40 22.11
C PRO A 153 -13.98 12.31 23.51
N ARG A 154 -12.65 12.39 23.64
CA ARG A 154 -11.92 12.42 24.91
C ARG A 154 -11.89 13.81 25.56
N ASN A 155 -12.62 14.79 25.00
CA ASN A 155 -12.61 16.19 25.42
C ASN A 155 -11.19 16.80 25.40
N LYS A 156 -10.41 16.44 24.38
CA LYS A 156 -9.05 16.95 24.15
C LYS A 156 -8.93 17.44 22.72
N LYS A 157 -8.15 18.50 22.53
CA LYS A 157 -7.72 18.95 21.21
C LYS A 157 -6.43 18.22 20.85
N GLU A 158 -6.49 17.39 19.81
CA GLU A 158 -5.42 16.44 19.46
C GLU A 158 -5.02 16.58 17.99
N LEU A 159 -3.72 16.40 17.72
CA LEU A 159 -3.16 16.52 16.37
C LEU A 159 -3.56 15.30 15.53
N ARG A 160 -4.16 15.53 14.38
CA ARG A 160 -4.56 14.47 13.45
C ARG A 160 -3.33 13.85 12.78
N ARG A 161 -3.33 12.51 12.69
CA ARG A 161 -2.24 11.71 12.12
C ARG A 161 -2.01 12.03 10.64
N ILE A 162 -3.06 12.08 9.83
CA ILE A 162 -2.91 12.13 8.36
C ILE A 162 -2.40 13.49 7.86
N PRO A 163 -2.91 14.64 8.33
CA PRO A 163 -2.31 15.93 8.00
C PRO A 163 -0.83 15.99 8.40
N TYR A 164 -0.47 15.48 9.58
CA TYR A 164 0.92 15.37 10.03
C TYR A 164 1.79 14.58 9.03
N LEU A 165 1.41 13.34 8.70
CA LEU A 165 2.14 12.50 7.74
C LEU A 165 2.23 13.13 6.34
N SER A 166 1.15 13.78 5.89
CA SER A 166 1.12 14.48 4.61
C SER A 166 2.16 15.59 4.54
N ARG A 167 2.30 16.39 5.62
CA ARG A 167 3.34 17.43 5.70
C ARG A 167 4.73 16.82 5.59
N LEU A 168 4.98 15.71 6.28
CA LEU A 168 6.29 15.04 6.25
C LEU A 168 6.61 14.46 4.87
N ARG A 169 5.69 13.75 4.22
CA ARG A 169 5.88 13.25 2.85
C ARG A 169 6.10 14.39 1.86
N ASN A 170 5.42 15.52 2.04
CA ASN A 170 5.65 16.68 1.19
C ASN A 170 7.02 17.36 1.42
N LYS A 171 7.67 17.17 2.59
CA LYS A 171 9.05 17.63 2.78
C LYS A 171 10.01 16.89 1.84
N THR A 172 9.85 15.57 1.70
CA THR A 172 10.70 14.75 0.81
C THR A 172 10.47 15.03 -0.68
N ILE A 173 9.42 15.76 -1.05
CA ILE A 173 9.17 16.20 -2.44
C ILE A 173 9.81 17.57 -2.73
N LYS A 174 10.23 18.33 -1.73
CA LYS A 174 10.76 19.69 -1.97
C LYS A 174 12.00 19.69 -2.86
N ASP A 175 12.89 18.71 -2.70
CA ASP A 175 14.11 18.65 -3.51
C ASP A 175 13.78 18.33 -4.98
N LEU A 176 12.83 17.45 -5.25
CA LEU A 176 12.32 17.20 -6.61
C LEU A 176 11.88 18.51 -7.30
N LEU A 177 11.15 19.36 -6.58
CA LEU A 177 10.69 20.65 -7.13
C LEU A 177 11.84 21.64 -7.33
N HIS A 178 12.80 21.65 -6.41
CA HIS A 178 13.96 22.52 -6.51
C HIS A 178 14.85 22.13 -7.70
N LEU A 179 15.15 20.84 -7.83
CA LEU A 179 15.91 20.25 -8.92
C LEU A 179 15.22 20.48 -10.27
N HIS A 180 13.89 20.30 -10.34
CA HIS A 180 13.15 20.58 -11.57
C HIS A 180 13.28 22.06 -12.01
N LYS A 181 13.23 23.02 -11.07
CA LYS A 181 13.48 24.44 -11.38
C LYS A 181 14.89 24.72 -11.87
N GLN A 182 15.85 23.87 -11.55
CA GLN A 182 17.23 23.93 -12.03
C GLN A 182 17.43 23.18 -13.36
N GLY A 183 16.36 22.66 -13.96
CA GLY A 183 16.42 21.90 -15.22
C GLY A 183 16.79 20.42 -15.05
N VAL A 184 16.78 19.91 -13.82
CA VAL A 184 17.01 18.49 -13.53
C VAL A 184 15.68 17.75 -13.55
N GLU A 185 15.48 16.91 -14.55
CA GLU A 185 14.26 16.10 -14.71
C GLU A 185 14.47 14.66 -14.23
N PHE A 186 13.39 14.08 -13.69
CA PHE A 186 13.28 12.68 -13.29
C PHE A 186 12.07 12.07 -13.99
N ASP A 187 12.15 10.80 -14.35
CA ASP A 187 11.05 10.06 -14.98
C ASP A 187 10.05 9.58 -13.93
N LYS A 188 10.57 9.04 -12.82
CA LYS A 188 9.76 8.44 -11.77
C LYS A 188 10.19 8.86 -10.37
N VAL A 189 9.22 8.89 -9.47
CA VAL A 189 9.41 9.00 -8.02
C VAL A 189 9.17 7.61 -7.42
N LEU A 190 10.18 7.10 -6.73
CA LEU A 190 10.13 5.87 -5.93
C LEU A 190 9.97 6.24 -4.46
N PHE A 191 8.78 5.99 -3.91
CA PHE A 191 8.51 6.15 -2.49
C PHE A 191 8.81 4.85 -1.75
N LEU A 192 9.69 4.92 -0.77
CA LEU A 192 10.07 3.81 0.10
C LEU A 192 9.53 4.09 1.51
N ASN A 193 8.78 3.16 2.08
CA ASN A 193 8.59 3.11 3.53
C ASN A 193 9.78 2.40 4.20
N ASP A 194 9.70 2.30 5.52
CA ASP A 194 10.53 1.54 6.46
C ASP A 194 10.34 0.01 6.37
N VAL A 195 10.37 -0.55 5.16
CA VAL A 195 10.17 -1.99 4.90
C VAL A 195 11.47 -2.67 4.45
N VAL A 196 11.55 -3.98 4.66
CA VAL A 196 12.55 -4.88 4.06
C VAL A 196 12.14 -5.15 2.61
N PHE A 197 13.07 -4.91 1.68
CA PHE A 197 12.93 -5.13 0.24
C PHE A 197 14.31 -5.40 -0.39
N THR A 198 14.33 -5.90 -1.64
CA THR A 198 15.55 -6.02 -2.45
C THR A 198 15.49 -5.16 -3.71
N VAL A 199 16.64 -5.01 -4.38
CA VAL A 199 16.72 -4.32 -5.69
C VAL A 199 15.76 -4.95 -6.69
N GLU A 200 15.65 -6.28 -6.71
CA GLU A 200 14.76 -7.04 -7.60
C GLU A 200 13.27 -6.78 -7.30
N ASP A 201 12.91 -6.51 -6.04
CA ASP A 201 11.55 -6.09 -5.68
C ASP A 201 11.19 -4.77 -6.36
N VAL A 202 12.11 -3.79 -6.31
CA VAL A 202 11.90 -2.48 -6.93
C VAL A 202 11.89 -2.58 -8.45
N LEU A 203 12.84 -3.30 -9.06
CA LEU A 203 12.87 -3.47 -10.52
C LEU A 203 11.59 -4.15 -11.03
N ALA A 204 11.14 -5.21 -10.36
CA ALA A 204 9.89 -5.89 -10.70
C ALA A 204 8.67 -4.98 -10.50
N LEU A 205 8.68 -4.13 -9.47
CA LEU A 205 7.61 -3.16 -9.24
C LEU A 205 7.56 -2.11 -10.34
N MET A 206 8.72 -1.61 -10.76
CA MET A 206 8.81 -0.62 -11.81
C MET A 206 8.44 -1.19 -13.19
N ASP A 207 8.59 -2.50 -13.40
CA ASP A 207 8.19 -3.22 -14.63
C ASP A 207 6.69 -3.55 -14.66
N THR A 208 5.93 -3.25 -13.59
CA THR A 208 4.48 -3.48 -13.52
C THR A 208 3.79 -2.89 -14.74
N ASN A 209 2.87 -3.65 -15.36
CA ASN A 209 2.15 -3.22 -16.56
C ASN A 209 3.08 -2.72 -17.70
N GLY A 210 4.26 -3.32 -17.84
CA GLY A 210 5.25 -2.92 -18.85
C GLY A 210 5.90 -1.56 -18.59
N GLY A 211 5.79 -1.02 -17.36
CA GLY A 211 6.31 0.30 -17.00
C GLY A 211 5.30 1.45 -17.17
N GLU A 212 4.11 1.17 -17.71
CA GLU A 212 3.08 2.17 -18.01
C GLU A 212 2.00 2.17 -16.92
N TYR A 213 2.02 3.16 -16.03
CA TYR A 213 1.05 3.30 -14.94
C TYR A 213 1.08 4.70 -14.35
N ALA A 214 -0.01 5.09 -13.68
CA ALA A 214 -0.04 6.27 -12.83
C ALA A 214 0.61 6.00 -11.47
N ALA A 215 0.43 4.79 -10.96
CA ALA A 215 1.12 4.28 -9.79
C ALA A 215 1.19 2.75 -9.81
N ALA A 216 2.32 2.20 -9.38
CA ALA A 216 2.50 0.78 -9.11
C ALA A 216 2.93 0.59 -7.66
N CYS A 217 2.23 -0.26 -6.90
CA CYS A 217 2.53 -0.51 -5.47
C CYS A 217 2.87 -1.96 -5.18
N SER A 218 3.74 -2.18 -4.20
CA SER A 218 4.02 -3.51 -3.63
C SER A 218 2.86 -3.99 -2.75
N LEU A 219 3.01 -5.16 -2.12
CA LEU A 219 2.14 -5.66 -1.06
C LEU A 219 2.93 -5.82 0.24
N ASP A 220 2.44 -5.29 1.36
CA ASP A 220 3.17 -5.24 2.62
C ASP A 220 2.65 -6.19 3.70
N PHE A 221 3.56 -6.63 4.56
CA PHE A 221 3.25 -7.55 5.65
C PHE A 221 4.01 -7.17 6.93
N ALA A 222 3.29 -7.05 8.03
CA ALA A 222 3.89 -7.03 9.37
C ALA A 222 3.74 -8.39 10.07
N LYS A 223 2.60 -9.06 9.86
CA LYS A 223 2.27 -10.38 10.44
C LYS A 223 1.57 -11.26 9.40
N PRO A 224 2.33 -11.87 8.46
CA PRO A 224 1.77 -12.81 7.48
C PRO A 224 0.90 -13.90 8.13
N PRO A 225 -0.20 -14.34 7.50
CA PRO A 225 -0.61 -14.07 6.11
C PRO A 225 -1.49 -12.83 5.94
N LEU A 226 -1.61 -11.97 6.96
CA LEU A 226 -2.38 -10.74 6.89
C LEU A 226 -1.55 -9.65 6.20
N TYR A 227 -2.07 -9.08 5.11
CA TYR A 227 -1.45 -7.89 4.53
C TYR A 227 -1.72 -6.68 5.45
N TYR A 228 -0.77 -5.75 5.51
CA TYR A 228 -0.73 -4.72 6.54
C TYR A 228 -1.56 -3.47 6.18
N ASP A 229 -1.22 -2.76 5.11
CA ASP A 229 -1.82 -1.46 4.80
C ASP A 229 -3.22 -1.61 4.18
N THR A 230 -4.20 -1.74 5.05
CA THR A 230 -5.62 -1.85 4.71
C THR A 230 -6.28 -0.49 4.49
N PHE A 231 -5.61 0.61 4.82
CA PHE A 231 -6.18 1.95 4.77
C PHE A 231 -6.01 2.55 3.37
N ALA A 232 -4.85 2.35 2.73
CA ALA A 232 -4.59 2.85 1.39
C ALA A 232 -5.16 1.95 0.27
N LEU A 233 -5.17 0.63 0.48
CA LEU A 233 -5.53 -0.33 -0.57
C LEU A 233 -7.05 -0.38 -0.81
N ARG A 234 -7.47 0.02 -2.02
CA ARG A 234 -8.86 -0.04 -2.48
C ARG A 234 -8.93 -0.79 -3.82
N ASP A 235 -9.84 -1.74 -3.94
CA ASP A 235 -10.06 -2.44 -5.21
C ASP A 235 -10.52 -1.49 -6.32
N ILE A 236 -10.62 -1.96 -7.56
CA ILE A 236 -10.93 -1.09 -8.71
C ILE A 236 -12.30 -0.41 -8.65
N GLU A 237 -13.20 -0.89 -7.77
CA GLU A 237 -14.50 -0.28 -7.53
C GLU A 237 -14.45 0.69 -6.32
N GLY A 238 -13.26 0.94 -5.76
CA GLY A 238 -13.03 1.79 -4.61
C GLY A 238 -13.38 1.15 -3.27
N HIS A 239 -13.58 -0.18 -3.20
CA HIS A 239 -13.88 -0.84 -1.93
C HIS A 239 -12.60 -1.22 -1.18
N GLY A 240 -12.64 -1.16 0.15
CA GLY A 240 -11.65 -1.84 0.98
C GLY A 240 -11.68 -3.36 0.79
N HIS A 241 -10.74 -4.06 1.40
CA HIS A 241 -10.68 -5.53 1.34
C HIS A 241 -11.93 -6.19 1.92
N VAL A 242 -12.30 -7.34 1.39
CA VAL A 242 -13.32 -8.22 2.01
C VAL A 242 -12.68 -9.17 3.04
N MET A 243 -11.38 -9.43 2.91
CA MET A 243 -10.56 -10.19 3.85
C MET A 243 -9.07 -9.83 3.72
N GLN A 244 -8.33 -9.90 4.83
CA GLN A 244 -6.89 -9.59 4.86
C GLN A 244 -5.96 -10.74 4.44
N THR A 245 -6.51 -11.93 4.19
CA THR A 245 -5.76 -13.03 3.58
C THR A 245 -6.16 -13.17 2.11
N TRP A 246 -5.28 -13.73 1.29
CA TRP A 246 -5.53 -13.93 -0.13
C TRP A 246 -6.86 -14.69 -0.38
N PRO A 247 -7.71 -14.32 -1.38
CA PRO A 247 -7.56 -13.24 -2.36
C PRO A 247 -8.37 -11.98 -1.99
N TYR A 248 -7.71 -10.94 -1.49
CA TYR A 248 -8.24 -9.83 -0.68
C TYR A 248 -9.52 -9.12 -1.16
N PHE A 249 -9.75 -9.05 -2.48
CA PHE A 249 -10.66 -8.09 -3.10
C PHE A 249 -12.11 -8.56 -3.27
N LYS A 250 -13.02 -7.57 -3.27
CA LYS A 250 -14.45 -7.75 -3.57
C LYS A 250 -14.73 -7.59 -5.06
N ALA A 251 -14.21 -6.55 -5.69
CA ALA A 251 -14.36 -6.30 -7.12
C ALA A 251 -13.85 -7.48 -7.94
N ARG A 252 -14.61 -7.86 -8.97
CA ARG A 252 -14.30 -9.05 -9.78
C ARG A 252 -13.00 -8.87 -10.56
N THR A 253 -12.77 -7.69 -11.12
CA THR A 253 -11.58 -7.39 -11.94
C THR A 253 -10.29 -7.52 -11.12
N SER A 254 -10.19 -6.81 -9.99
CA SER A 254 -9.02 -6.89 -9.10
C SER A 254 -8.81 -8.30 -8.56
N ARG A 255 -9.86 -8.98 -8.11
CA ARG A 255 -9.75 -10.35 -7.59
C ARG A 255 -9.29 -11.33 -8.66
N ASN A 256 -9.85 -11.27 -9.87
CA ASN A 256 -9.49 -12.21 -10.93
C ASN A 256 -8.04 -12.02 -11.39
N ALA A 257 -7.57 -10.77 -11.48
CA ALA A 257 -6.18 -10.46 -11.78
C ALA A 257 -5.24 -11.00 -10.69
N LEU A 258 -5.58 -10.79 -9.41
CA LEU A 258 -4.84 -11.32 -8.26
C LEU A 258 -4.79 -12.85 -8.26
N VAL A 259 -5.93 -13.51 -8.51
CA VAL A 259 -6.02 -14.98 -8.55
C VAL A 259 -5.23 -15.57 -9.72
N SER A 260 -5.13 -14.83 -10.81
CA SER A 260 -4.35 -15.22 -11.99
C SER A 260 -2.86 -14.89 -11.85
N ASN A 261 -2.44 -14.32 -10.71
CA ASN A 261 -1.07 -13.88 -10.44
C ASN A 261 -0.52 -12.90 -11.50
N LEU A 262 -1.36 -11.98 -11.99
CA LEU A 262 -0.89 -10.89 -12.85
C LEU A 262 -0.01 -9.93 -12.05
N ASP A 263 1.00 -9.33 -12.69
CA ASP A 263 1.81 -8.25 -12.09
C ASP A 263 1.04 -6.93 -11.98
N ALA A 264 0.03 -6.73 -12.82
CA ALA A 264 -0.80 -5.53 -12.84
C ALA A 264 -2.21 -5.84 -12.35
N VAL A 265 -2.44 -5.85 -11.03
CA VAL A 265 -3.78 -5.96 -10.47
C VAL A 265 -4.42 -4.57 -10.39
N PRO A 266 -5.47 -4.27 -11.19
CA PRO A 266 -6.05 -2.94 -11.22
C PRO A 266 -6.76 -2.62 -9.91
N VAL A 267 -6.50 -1.44 -9.37
CA VAL A 267 -7.01 -0.91 -8.10
C VAL A 267 -7.32 0.58 -8.25
N THR A 268 -8.11 1.15 -7.36
CA THR A 268 -8.32 2.60 -7.34
C THR A 268 -7.21 3.31 -6.56
N SER A 269 -6.62 2.63 -5.57
CA SER A 269 -5.49 3.15 -4.79
C SER A 269 -4.72 2.01 -4.12
N CYS A 270 -3.43 2.24 -3.88
CA CYS A 270 -2.55 1.36 -3.12
C CYS A 270 -1.37 2.16 -2.54
N TRP A 271 -0.69 1.59 -1.54
CA TRP A 271 0.60 2.11 -1.08
C TRP A 271 1.52 1.00 -0.60
N ASN A 272 1.10 0.30 0.46
CA ASN A 272 1.57 -1.05 0.77
C ASN A 272 3.10 -1.25 0.72
N GLY A 273 3.83 -0.31 1.32
CA GLY A 273 5.28 -0.38 1.55
C GLY A 273 6.14 0.38 0.54
N ILE A 274 5.96 0.12 -0.76
CA ILE A 274 6.71 0.77 -1.85
C ILE A 274 5.75 1.19 -2.96
N VAL A 275 5.90 2.41 -3.45
CA VAL A 275 5.13 2.92 -4.59
C VAL A 275 6.03 3.62 -5.60
N VAL A 276 5.79 3.37 -6.87
CA VAL A 276 6.42 4.10 -7.97
C VAL A 276 5.36 4.90 -8.70
N MET A 277 5.62 6.19 -8.95
CA MET A 277 4.76 7.08 -9.73
C MET A 277 5.58 7.85 -10.77
N PRO A 278 5.03 8.24 -11.92
CA PRO A 278 5.66 9.24 -12.78
C PRO A 278 5.94 10.54 -12.00
N ALA A 279 7.07 11.20 -12.27
CA ALA A 279 7.43 12.43 -11.57
C ALA A 279 6.66 13.66 -12.07
N GLU A 280 6.21 13.64 -13.33
CA GLU A 280 5.54 14.77 -13.99
C GLU A 280 4.41 15.40 -13.16
N PRO A 281 3.45 14.65 -12.57
CA PRO A 281 2.34 15.27 -11.83
C PRO A 281 2.79 16.10 -10.62
N PHE A 282 3.95 15.81 -10.04
CA PHE A 282 4.47 16.54 -8.88
C PHE A 282 5.07 17.89 -9.27
N VAL A 283 5.71 17.97 -10.44
CA VAL A 283 6.45 19.16 -10.89
C VAL A 283 5.64 20.05 -11.83
N SER A 284 4.63 19.49 -12.51
CA SER A 284 3.82 20.22 -13.48
C SER A 284 2.76 21.13 -12.84
N SER A 285 1.93 21.75 -13.68
CA SER A 285 0.84 22.62 -13.24
C SER A 285 -0.16 21.93 -12.30
N THR A 286 -0.25 20.60 -12.37
CA THR A 286 -1.04 19.75 -11.45
C THR A 286 -0.62 19.94 -10.00
N LYS A 287 0.68 20.09 -9.72
CA LYS A 287 1.26 20.22 -8.38
C LYS A 287 0.75 19.15 -7.41
N LEU A 288 0.80 17.88 -7.81
CA LEU A 288 0.33 16.75 -7.01
C LEU A 288 1.07 16.71 -5.65
N ARG A 289 0.33 16.71 -4.54
CA ARG A 289 0.89 16.69 -3.17
C ARG A 289 0.10 15.75 -2.28
N PHE A 290 0.76 15.24 -1.24
CA PHE A 290 0.08 14.51 -0.18
C PHE A 290 -0.81 15.46 0.62
N ARG A 291 -2.00 15.02 1.01
CA ARG A 291 -2.90 15.80 1.86
C ARG A 291 -3.73 14.88 2.74
N GLY A 292 -4.17 15.40 3.88
CA GLY A 292 -5.31 14.85 4.62
C GLY A 292 -6.62 15.46 4.13
N VAL A 293 -7.74 14.96 4.65
CA VAL A 293 -9.02 15.63 4.43
C VAL A 293 -9.09 16.96 5.20
N PRO A 294 -9.83 17.96 4.72
CA PRO A 294 -10.02 19.22 5.44
C PRO A 294 -10.55 19.00 6.86
N ASP A 295 -10.15 19.84 7.81
CA ASP A 295 -10.61 19.74 9.21
C ASP A 295 -12.14 19.79 9.33
N SER A 296 -12.80 20.59 8.48
CA SER A 296 -14.26 20.66 8.44
C SER A 296 -14.91 19.34 8.03
N LEU A 297 -14.28 18.54 7.16
CA LEU A 297 -14.76 17.20 6.81
C LEU A 297 -14.42 16.20 7.93
N ALA A 298 -13.24 16.34 8.54
CA ALA A 298 -12.82 15.49 9.65
C ALA A 298 -13.72 15.61 10.88
N ASN A 299 -14.30 16.79 11.12
CA ASN A 299 -15.31 17.03 12.16
C ASN A 299 -16.57 16.16 12.01
N HIS A 300 -16.83 15.62 10.81
CA HIS A 300 -17.88 14.61 10.58
C HIS A 300 -17.41 13.19 10.91
N HIS A 301 -16.31 13.04 11.67
CA HIS A 301 -15.69 11.75 12.03
C HIS A 301 -15.39 10.91 10.78
N LEU A 302 -14.70 11.57 9.83
CA LEU A 302 -14.21 10.99 8.59
C LEU A 302 -12.73 11.24 8.48
N GLU A 303 -11.96 10.22 8.10
CA GLU A 303 -10.54 10.35 7.82
C GLU A 303 -10.20 9.63 6.53
N GLY A 304 -9.18 10.10 5.82
CA GLY A 304 -8.73 9.48 4.57
C GLY A 304 -7.22 9.48 4.51
N SER A 305 -6.61 8.33 4.26
CA SER A 305 -5.15 8.22 4.16
C SER A 305 -4.61 9.07 3.01
N GLU A 306 -3.54 9.81 3.27
CA GLU A 306 -2.79 10.57 2.27
C GLU A 306 -2.22 9.67 1.18
N CYS A 307 -1.87 8.43 1.55
CA CYS A 307 -1.40 7.39 0.63
C CYS A 307 -2.51 6.89 -0.32
N CYS A 308 -3.79 7.07 0.06
CA CYS A 308 -4.93 6.82 -0.80
C CYS A 308 -5.33 8.06 -1.62
N LEU A 309 -5.45 9.21 -0.95
CA LEU A 309 -5.95 10.46 -1.53
C LEU A 309 -5.09 10.96 -2.68
N ILE A 310 -3.77 10.70 -2.63
CA ILE A 310 -2.85 11.02 -3.74
C ILE A 310 -3.32 10.44 -5.08
N HIS A 311 -3.98 9.29 -5.10
CA HIS A 311 -4.50 8.66 -6.33
C HIS A 311 -5.77 9.32 -6.84
N ALA A 312 -6.59 9.88 -5.95
CA ALA A 312 -7.76 10.66 -6.31
C ALA A 312 -7.37 11.99 -6.98
N ASP A 313 -6.24 12.55 -6.54
CA ASP A 313 -5.72 13.83 -7.01
C ASP A 313 -4.77 13.69 -8.21
N ASN A 314 -4.20 12.51 -8.45
CA ASN A 314 -3.32 12.24 -9.58
C ASN A 314 -4.14 12.14 -10.90
N PRO A 315 -3.94 13.07 -11.86
CA PRO A 315 -4.70 13.05 -13.12
C PRO A 315 -4.41 11.81 -13.96
N LEU A 316 -3.22 11.21 -13.82
CA LEU A 316 -2.82 10.02 -14.57
C LEU A 316 -3.58 8.77 -14.10
N SER A 317 -4.13 8.74 -12.89
CA SER A 317 -4.86 7.58 -12.36
C SER A 317 -5.99 7.11 -13.26
N ARG A 318 -6.63 8.03 -13.99
CA ARG A 318 -7.74 7.72 -14.91
C ARG A 318 -7.27 7.22 -16.27
N THR A 319 -6.10 7.66 -16.73
CA THR A 319 -5.60 7.38 -18.09
C THR A 319 -4.63 6.20 -18.12
N LEU A 320 -3.72 6.13 -17.14
CA LEU A 320 -2.69 5.08 -17.04
C LEU A 320 -3.02 4.02 -15.98
N GLY A 321 -3.95 4.28 -15.07
CA GLY A 321 -4.38 3.32 -14.05
C GLY A 321 -3.43 3.18 -12.85
N VAL A 322 -3.96 2.60 -11.77
CA VAL A 322 -3.20 2.27 -10.55
C VAL A 322 -3.18 0.76 -10.39
N TYR A 323 -2.01 0.20 -10.11
CA TYR A 323 -1.80 -1.24 -10.08
C TYR A 323 -1.11 -1.70 -8.79
N LEU A 324 -1.68 -2.72 -8.16
CA LEU A 324 -0.99 -3.51 -7.15
C LEU A 324 -0.20 -4.62 -7.86
N ASN A 325 1.08 -4.77 -7.52
CA ASN A 325 1.88 -5.89 -7.99
C ASN A 325 2.00 -6.97 -6.89
N PRO A 326 1.21 -8.05 -6.94
CA PRO A 326 1.20 -9.08 -5.90
C PRO A 326 2.47 -9.94 -5.89
N ARG A 327 3.34 -9.79 -6.89
CA ARG A 327 4.64 -10.48 -6.98
C ARG A 327 5.73 -9.75 -6.20
N VAL A 328 5.52 -8.47 -5.90
CA VAL A 328 6.43 -7.64 -5.10
C VAL A 328 5.87 -7.55 -3.68
N ARG A 329 6.53 -8.24 -2.75
CA ARG A 329 6.04 -8.39 -1.38
C ARG A 329 7.12 -7.90 -0.43
N VAL A 330 6.76 -7.02 0.49
CA VAL A 330 7.72 -6.36 1.39
C VAL A 330 7.30 -6.57 2.83
N GLY A 331 8.25 -6.53 3.76
CA GLY A 331 8.02 -6.87 5.17
C GLY A 331 8.41 -5.74 6.10
N TYR A 332 7.60 -5.42 7.11
CA TYR A 332 8.00 -4.50 8.18
C TYR A 332 9.02 -5.10 9.16
N ASN A 333 9.35 -6.38 8.98
CA ASN A 333 10.42 -7.07 9.68
C ASN A 333 10.96 -8.21 8.79
N PRO A 334 12.19 -8.68 9.04
CA PRO A 334 12.82 -9.74 8.24
C PRO A 334 12.00 -11.03 8.25
N GLU A 335 11.38 -11.38 9.37
CA GLU A 335 10.57 -12.60 9.50
C GLU A 335 9.34 -12.54 8.58
N ALA A 336 8.68 -11.39 8.48
CA ALA A 336 7.54 -11.18 7.59
C ALA A 336 7.97 -11.24 6.12
N TYR A 337 9.13 -10.65 5.78
CA TYR A 337 9.68 -10.74 4.44
C TYR A 337 9.97 -12.20 4.06
N VAL A 338 10.70 -12.94 4.91
CA VAL A 338 11.03 -14.36 4.66
C VAL A 338 9.78 -15.23 4.59
N ALA A 339 8.81 -15.03 5.48
CA ALA A 339 7.57 -15.80 5.51
C ALA A 339 6.72 -15.63 4.23
N THR A 340 6.89 -14.52 3.52
CA THR A 340 6.26 -14.32 2.22
C THR A 340 7.14 -14.79 1.06
N HIS A 341 8.40 -15.17 1.26
CA HIS A 341 9.27 -15.66 0.19
C HIS A 341 9.69 -17.13 0.35
N PRO A 342 8.76 -18.10 0.51
CA PRO A 342 9.15 -19.49 0.60
C PRO A 342 9.81 -19.99 -0.71
N ALA A 343 10.40 -21.18 -0.67
CA ALA A 343 11.01 -21.80 -1.85
C ALA A 343 10.00 -22.13 -2.96
N GLY A 344 8.72 -22.32 -2.61
CA GLY A 344 7.61 -22.56 -3.54
C GLY A 344 6.53 -21.49 -3.47
N SER A 345 5.27 -21.85 -3.75
CA SER A 345 4.13 -20.92 -3.65
C SER A 345 3.97 -20.36 -2.24
N TRP A 346 3.81 -19.04 -2.15
CA TRP A 346 3.55 -18.34 -0.89
C TRP A 346 2.13 -18.50 -0.35
N VAL A 347 1.20 -18.98 -1.17
CA VAL A 347 -0.12 -19.42 -0.72
C VAL A 347 -0.21 -20.92 -0.92
N SER A 348 -0.44 -21.66 0.16
CA SER A 348 -0.60 -23.12 0.09
C SER A 348 -1.88 -23.50 -0.68
N ALA A 349 -1.91 -24.71 -1.25
CA ALA A 349 -3.11 -25.23 -1.93
C ALA A 349 -4.37 -25.20 -1.04
N TRP A 350 -4.21 -25.53 0.25
CA TRP A 350 -5.29 -25.43 1.24
C TRP A 350 -5.70 -23.98 1.51
N GLY A 351 -4.73 -23.06 1.60
CA GLY A 351 -4.97 -21.63 1.72
C GLY A 351 -5.74 -21.07 0.51
N ILE A 352 -5.42 -21.52 -0.71
CA ILE A 352 -6.16 -21.16 -1.93
C ILE A 352 -7.60 -21.64 -1.84
N PHE A 353 -7.82 -22.92 -1.52
CA PHE A 353 -9.16 -23.50 -1.41
C PHE A 353 -10.01 -22.73 -0.38
N ILE A 354 -9.52 -22.60 0.86
CA ILE A 354 -10.22 -21.85 1.92
C ILE A 354 -10.43 -20.40 1.50
N GLY A 355 -9.41 -19.74 0.94
CA GLY A 355 -9.44 -18.34 0.54
C GLY A 355 -10.55 -18.07 -0.48
N LEU A 356 -10.65 -18.88 -1.53
CA LEU A 356 -11.67 -18.75 -2.57
C LEU A 356 -13.09 -18.90 -2.01
N TRP A 357 -13.31 -19.88 -1.14
CA TRP A 357 -14.62 -20.14 -0.53
C TRP A 357 -14.99 -19.09 0.52
N LYS A 358 -14.05 -18.72 1.40
CA LYS A 358 -14.25 -17.66 2.39
C LYS A 358 -14.54 -16.33 1.72
N ASN A 359 -13.80 -15.97 0.66
CA ASN A 359 -14.06 -14.76 -0.11
C ASN A 359 -15.44 -14.82 -0.76
N ARG A 360 -15.82 -15.94 -1.39
CA ARG A 360 -17.15 -16.13 -2.00
C ARG A 360 -18.28 -15.95 -1.00
N LEU A 361 -18.19 -16.59 0.16
CA LEU A 361 -19.19 -16.48 1.23
C LEU A 361 -19.27 -15.04 1.73
N LYS A 362 -18.14 -14.41 2.06
CA LYS A 362 -18.14 -13.03 2.55
C LYS A 362 -18.74 -12.04 1.56
N ARG A 363 -18.52 -12.20 0.25
CA ARG A 363 -19.14 -11.32 -0.75
C ARG A 363 -20.67 -11.43 -0.79
N TRP A 364 -21.23 -12.58 -0.43
CA TRP A 364 -22.68 -12.80 -0.40
C TRP A 364 -23.32 -12.42 0.94
N THR A 365 -22.56 -12.50 2.03
CA THR A 365 -23.09 -12.29 3.39
C THR A 365 -22.70 -10.94 4.00
N SER A 366 -21.65 -10.29 3.50
CA SER A 366 -21.18 -9.00 4.03
C SER A 366 -21.97 -7.86 3.41
N ILE A 367 -22.92 -7.34 4.19
CA ILE A 367 -23.55 -6.04 3.97
C ILE A 367 -22.83 -5.06 4.88
N THR A 368 -22.08 -4.11 4.31
CA THR A 368 -21.40 -3.08 5.09
C THR A 368 -22.17 -1.76 4.97
N PHE A 369 -22.67 -1.26 6.11
CA PHE A 369 -23.32 0.06 6.20
C PHE A 369 -22.30 1.20 6.23
N GLU A 370 -21.02 0.90 6.44
CA GLU A 370 -19.95 1.89 6.55
C GLU A 370 -19.88 2.82 5.34
N GLY A 371 -19.95 2.26 4.12
CA GLY A 371 -19.95 3.07 2.90
C GLY A 371 -21.17 3.98 2.76
N ILE A 372 -22.31 3.62 3.37
CA ILE A 372 -23.51 4.46 3.40
C ILE A 372 -23.32 5.60 4.39
N VAL A 373 -22.78 5.32 5.59
CA VAL A 373 -22.49 6.31 6.62
C VAL A 373 -21.50 7.36 6.11
N VAL A 374 -20.38 6.91 5.52
CA VAL A 374 -19.36 7.78 4.92
C VAL A 374 -19.98 8.69 3.87
N ARG A 375 -20.71 8.13 2.89
CA ARG A 375 -21.34 8.94 1.82
C ARG A 375 -22.41 9.90 2.37
N SER A 376 -23.15 9.52 3.41
CA SER A 376 -24.15 10.38 4.04
C SER A 376 -23.49 11.60 4.69
N ARG A 377 -22.40 11.38 5.42
CA ARG A 377 -21.64 12.44 6.09
C ARG A 377 -20.95 13.38 5.10
N VAL A 378 -20.33 12.84 4.06
CA VAL A 378 -19.78 13.65 2.95
C VAL A 378 -20.87 14.53 2.33
N ARG A 379 -22.03 13.97 1.98
CA ARG A 379 -23.14 14.76 1.41
C ARG A 379 -23.68 15.83 2.36
N HIS A 380 -23.61 15.58 3.66
CA HIS A 380 -24.00 16.58 4.65
C HIS A 380 -23.00 17.74 4.65
N TRP A 381 -21.71 17.42 4.77
CA TRP A 381 -20.61 18.39 4.70
C TRP A 381 -20.56 19.20 3.39
N GLU A 382 -20.79 18.56 2.23
CA GLU A 382 -20.84 19.24 0.93
C GLU A 382 -21.95 20.30 0.85
N LYS A 383 -23.03 20.14 1.64
CA LYS A 383 -24.13 21.12 1.70
C LYS A 383 -23.87 22.28 2.66
N GLU A 384 -22.91 22.15 3.58
CA GLU A 384 -22.64 23.17 4.61
C GLU A 384 -22.02 24.44 4.01
N LYS A 385 -21.19 24.31 2.97
CA LYS A 385 -20.50 25.44 2.36
C LYS A 385 -20.27 25.22 0.86
N SER A 386 -20.56 26.25 0.06
CA SER A 386 -20.24 26.24 -1.36
C SER A 386 -18.74 26.05 -1.57
N GLY A 387 -18.38 25.08 -2.42
CA GLY A 387 -17.00 24.68 -2.68
C GLY A 387 -16.52 23.45 -1.91
N ASN A 388 -17.25 23.00 -0.87
CA ASN A 388 -16.95 21.74 -0.21
C ASN A 388 -17.16 20.58 -1.19
N ARG A 389 -16.09 19.85 -1.49
CA ARG A 389 -16.12 18.63 -2.32
C ARG A 389 -14.90 17.78 -2.02
N GLU A 390 -15.08 16.47 -1.89
CA GLU A 390 -13.98 15.51 -1.73
C GLU A 390 -14.00 14.50 -2.89
N PRO A 391 -13.07 14.59 -3.87
CA PRO A 391 -13.01 13.63 -4.97
C PRO A 391 -12.62 12.21 -4.51
N GLY A 392 -11.90 12.08 -3.40
CA GLY A 392 -11.39 10.84 -2.83
C GLY A 392 -12.34 10.13 -1.86
N VAL A 393 -13.67 10.17 -2.06
CA VAL A 393 -14.65 9.52 -1.14
C VAL A 393 -14.33 8.03 -0.90
N PHE A 394 -13.75 7.34 -1.89
CA PHE A 394 -13.36 5.93 -1.79
C PHE A 394 -12.20 5.67 -0.80
N CYS A 395 -11.46 6.72 -0.43
CA CYS A 395 -10.40 6.67 0.57
C CYS A 395 -10.92 6.81 2.00
N LEU A 396 -12.12 7.38 2.16
CA LEU A 396 -12.63 7.79 3.46
C LEU A 396 -13.12 6.59 4.27
N ILE A 397 -12.81 6.64 5.57
CA ILE A 397 -13.30 5.70 6.57
C ILE A 397 -14.06 6.45 7.68
N ASN A 398 -14.94 5.74 8.35
CA ASN A 398 -15.70 6.26 9.49
C ASN A 398 -14.86 6.11 10.77
N GLU A 399 -13.84 6.95 10.93
CA GLU A 399 -12.87 6.86 12.01
C GLU A 399 -12.17 8.22 12.23
N MET A 400 -11.57 8.39 13.42
CA MET A 400 -10.58 9.45 13.70
C MET A 400 -9.22 8.84 14.07
N GLN A 401 -8.14 9.40 13.51
CA GLN A 401 -6.76 9.00 13.83
C GLN A 401 -5.94 10.19 14.29
N VAL A 402 -5.40 10.10 15.50
CA VAL A 402 -4.59 11.17 16.13
C VAL A 402 -3.16 10.69 16.38
N LEU A 403 -2.21 11.62 16.37
CA LEU A 403 -0.83 11.35 16.70
C LEU A 403 -0.69 11.00 18.19
N ALA A 404 0.24 10.11 18.51
CA ALA A 404 0.63 9.76 19.86
C ALA A 404 2.16 9.79 19.98
N HIS A 405 2.68 9.93 21.21
CA HIS A 405 4.12 10.08 21.49
C HIS A 405 5.00 8.99 20.84
N ASN A 406 4.49 7.76 20.71
CA ASN A 406 5.17 6.60 20.13
C ASN A 406 4.51 6.08 18.84
N GLY A 407 3.64 6.88 18.21
CA GLY A 407 2.93 6.47 17.00
C GLY A 407 1.63 7.23 16.82
N TRP A 408 0.51 6.52 16.88
CA TRP A 408 -0.82 7.09 16.65
C TRP A 408 -1.91 6.23 17.32
N ALA A 409 -3.12 6.77 17.45
CA ALA A 409 -4.26 6.09 18.04
C ALA A 409 -5.56 6.33 17.26
N HIS A 410 -6.44 5.32 17.29
CA HIS A 410 -7.84 5.43 16.89
C HIS A 410 -8.65 6.06 18.03
N VAL A 411 -9.58 6.98 17.72
CA VAL A 411 -10.41 7.68 18.72
C VAL A 411 -11.88 7.70 18.34
#